data_AF-A0A849H7M8-F1
#
_entry.id   AF-A0A849H7M8-F1
#
_cell.length_a   1.000
_cell.length_b   1.000
_cell.length_c   1.000
_cell.angle_alpha   90.00
_cell.angle_beta   90.00
_cell.angle_gamma   90.00
#
_symmetry.space_group_name_H-M   'P 1'
#
loop_
_entity.id
_entity.type
_entity.pdbx_description
1 polymer ?
#
loop_
_entity_poly.entity_id
_entity_poly.type
_entity_poly.pdbx_seq_one_letter_code
_entity_poly.pdbx_strand_id
1 'polypeptide(L)'
;MTEDSGAASQDYLNESQEAFDARMEWWRNARFGMFIHWGPYAVPAGEYGGETVRGISEWIMNSAQIPIPEYEEFASRFNPVQFDADEWVRIANDAGMKYIIITSKHHDGFGIWDSEVSDYDIMDTSSFGRDILRELTDA
;
A
#
# COMPACT_ATOMS: atom_id res chain seq x y z
N MET A 1 4.27 30.64 10.41
CA MET A 1 4.31 30.65 8.93
C MET A 1 5.72 30.25 8.56
N THR A 2 5.98 28.96 8.47
CA THR A 2 7.22 28.42 7.93
C THR A 2 7.00 28.29 6.43
N GLU A 3 7.90 28.89 5.67
CA GLU A 3 7.87 28.93 4.21
C GLU A 3 7.93 27.50 3.68
N ASP A 4 6.89 27.13 2.93
CA ASP A 4 6.91 25.99 2.02
C ASP A 4 7.95 26.32 0.95
N SER A 5 9.17 25.77 1.09
CA SER A 5 10.18 25.85 0.05
C SER A 5 9.71 24.94 -1.07
N GLY A 6 8.86 25.47 -1.95
CA GLY A 6 8.35 24.78 -3.13
C GLY A 6 9.49 24.09 -3.85
N ALA A 7 9.54 22.76 -3.74
CA ALA A 7 10.47 21.96 -4.49
C ALA A 7 10.16 22.20 -5.97
N ALA A 8 11.11 22.80 -6.70
CA ALA A 8 10.99 22.95 -8.14
C ALA A 8 10.64 21.58 -8.74
N SER A 9 9.62 21.51 -9.61
CA SER A 9 9.24 20.25 -10.24
C SER A 9 10.43 19.71 -11.03
N GLN A 10 11.04 18.63 -10.55
CA GLN A 10 12.08 17.96 -11.32
C GLN A 10 11.46 17.32 -12.57
N ASP A 11 12.03 17.61 -13.73
CA ASP A 11 11.71 16.92 -14.97
C ASP A 11 12.42 15.57 -14.99
N TYR A 12 11.81 14.58 -14.34
CA TYR A 12 12.33 13.21 -14.25
C TYR A 12 12.42 12.50 -15.62
N LEU A 13 11.78 13.03 -16.67
CA LEU A 13 11.80 12.43 -18.00
C LEU A 13 12.99 12.91 -18.84
N ASN A 14 13.52 14.11 -18.56
CA ASN A 14 14.59 14.73 -19.34
C ASN A 14 15.82 15.15 -18.51
N GLU A 15 16.01 14.57 -17.31
CA GLU A 15 17.21 14.85 -16.51
C GLU A 15 18.49 14.31 -17.16
N SER A 16 19.65 14.92 -16.85
CA SER A 16 20.93 14.39 -17.30
C SER A 16 21.26 13.07 -16.60
N GLN A 17 22.10 12.24 -17.22
CA GLN A 17 22.57 10.99 -16.63
C GLN A 17 23.21 11.21 -15.24
N GLU A 18 23.99 12.29 -15.10
CA GLU A 18 24.64 12.66 -13.83
C GLU A 18 23.61 12.99 -12.74
N ALA A 19 22.55 13.74 -13.08
CA ALA A 19 21.48 14.06 -12.14
C ALA A 19 20.69 12.81 -11.73
N PHE A 20 20.35 11.95 -12.69
CA PHE A 20 19.70 10.65 -12.44
C PHE A 20 20.55 9.80 -11.50
N ASP A 21 21.86 9.69 -11.78
CA ASP A 21 22.78 8.87 -10.99
C ASP A 21 22.90 9.39 -9.54
N ALA A 22 23.00 10.69 -9.35
CA ALA A 22 23.02 11.31 -8.02
C ALA A 22 21.70 11.06 -7.28
N ARG A 23 20.55 11.25 -7.94
CA ARG A 23 19.23 11.03 -7.34
C ARG A 23 18.98 9.57 -6.98
N MET A 24 19.45 8.63 -7.78
CA MET A 24 19.28 7.18 -7.58
C MET A 24 20.40 6.54 -6.74
N GLU A 25 21.39 7.30 -6.27
CA GLU A 25 22.48 6.79 -5.44
C GLU A 25 21.96 6.13 -4.17
N TRP A 26 21.07 6.81 -3.43
CA TRP A 26 20.51 6.26 -2.19
C TRP A 26 19.76 4.95 -2.45
N TRP A 27 18.95 4.87 -3.52
CA TRP A 27 18.17 3.68 -3.87
C TRP A 27 19.08 2.51 -4.19
N ARG A 28 20.15 2.75 -4.96
CA ARG A 28 21.18 1.74 -5.23
C ARG A 28 21.87 1.29 -3.95
N ASN A 29 22.15 2.19 -3.02
CA ASN A 29 22.82 1.86 -1.76
C ASN A 29 21.91 1.20 -0.71
N ALA A 30 20.60 1.42 -0.79
CA ALA A 30 19.62 0.92 0.17
C ALA A 30 19.60 -0.61 0.23
N ARG A 31 19.65 -1.28 -0.94
CA ARG A 31 19.78 -2.74 -1.19
C ARG A 31 18.71 -3.67 -0.60
N PHE A 32 18.19 -3.37 0.58
CA PHE A 32 17.29 -4.22 1.35
C PHE A 32 16.11 -3.41 1.87
N GLY A 33 14.90 -3.90 1.59
CA GLY A 33 13.65 -3.23 1.95
C GLY A 33 12.52 -4.22 2.19
N MET A 34 11.45 -3.73 2.81
CA MET A 34 10.21 -4.48 3.04
C MET A 34 9.27 -4.27 1.87
N PHE A 35 8.57 -5.33 1.44
CA PHE A 35 7.42 -5.19 0.55
C PHE A 35 6.18 -5.71 1.26
N ILE A 36 5.12 -4.90 1.29
CA ILE A 36 3.86 -5.21 1.96
C ILE A 36 2.75 -5.27 0.90
N HIS A 37 2.15 -6.46 0.75
CA HIS A 37 0.89 -6.64 0.02
C HIS A 37 -0.23 -6.66 1.05
N TRP A 38 -1.08 -5.64 1.02
CA TRP A 38 -2.19 -5.55 1.94
C TRP A 38 -3.39 -4.82 1.33
N GLY A 39 -4.59 -5.35 1.59
CA GLY A 39 -5.85 -4.88 1.03
C GLY A 39 -6.99 -5.86 1.34
N PRO A 40 -8.18 -5.67 0.75
CA PRO A 40 -9.38 -6.48 1.01
C PRO A 40 -9.17 -7.99 0.89
N TYR A 41 -8.30 -8.45 -0.02
CA TYR A 41 -7.93 -9.86 -0.18
C TYR A 41 -7.33 -10.51 1.08
N ALA A 42 -6.84 -9.73 2.05
CA ALA A 42 -6.39 -10.24 3.34
C ALA A 42 -7.56 -10.71 4.23
N VAL A 43 -8.79 -10.25 4.00
CA VAL A 43 -9.99 -10.66 4.76
C VAL A 43 -10.40 -12.11 4.48
N PRO A 44 -10.56 -12.55 3.22
CA PRO A 44 -10.81 -13.96 2.91
C PRO A 44 -9.56 -14.85 3.06
N ALA A 45 -8.36 -14.27 3.09
CA ALA A 45 -7.10 -14.96 3.40
C ALA A 45 -6.84 -16.25 2.59
N GLY A 46 -7.24 -16.26 1.31
CA GLY A 46 -7.09 -17.42 0.42
C GLY A 46 -8.24 -18.43 0.47
N GLU A 47 -9.31 -18.15 1.20
CA GLU A 47 -10.52 -18.99 1.28
C GLU A 47 -11.73 -18.28 0.70
N TYR A 48 -12.54 -19.01 -0.06
CA TYR A 48 -13.80 -18.49 -0.60
C TYR A 48 -14.80 -19.64 -0.78
N GLY A 49 -16.06 -19.42 -0.38
CA GLY A 49 -17.09 -20.46 -0.44
C GLY A 49 -16.84 -21.68 0.46
N GLY A 50 -15.99 -21.55 1.49
CA GLY A 50 -15.60 -22.65 2.38
C GLY A 50 -14.46 -23.54 1.85
N GLU A 51 -13.85 -23.16 0.72
CA GLU A 51 -12.76 -23.90 0.10
C GLU A 51 -11.50 -23.04 0.02
N THR A 52 -10.34 -23.68 0.13
CA THR A 52 -9.06 -23.02 -0.16
C THR A 52 -8.92 -22.77 -1.66
N VAL A 53 -8.74 -21.51 -2.04
CA VAL A 53 -8.53 -21.10 -3.42
C VAL A 53 -7.05 -21.32 -3.77
N ARG A 54 -6.78 -22.06 -4.84
CA ARG A 54 -5.41 -22.26 -5.32
C ARG A 54 -4.81 -20.96 -5.86
N GLY A 55 -3.54 -20.74 -5.54
CA GLY A 55 -2.77 -19.59 -6.03
C GLY A 55 -2.37 -18.67 -4.90
N ILE A 56 -2.12 -17.42 -5.26
CA ILE A 56 -1.71 -16.34 -4.36
C ILE A 56 -2.93 -15.50 -3.98
N SER A 57 -3.06 -15.15 -2.69
CA SER A 57 -4.31 -14.66 -2.12
C SER A 57 -4.73 -13.28 -2.66
N GLU A 58 -3.78 -12.45 -3.07
CA GLU A 58 -4.05 -11.14 -3.67
C GLU A 58 -4.72 -11.20 -5.05
N TRP A 59 -4.76 -12.39 -5.65
CA TRP A 59 -5.48 -12.68 -6.90
C TRP A 59 -6.81 -13.42 -6.67
N ILE A 60 -7.26 -13.61 -5.42
CA ILE A 60 -8.42 -14.45 -5.07
C ILE A 60 -9.69 -14.07 -5.83
N MET A 61 -9.95 -12.77 -6.04
CA MET A 61 -11.08 -12.28 -6.82
C MET A 61 -11.14 -12.92 -8.21
N ASN A 62 -9.99 -12.97 -8.90
CA ASN A 62 -9.85 -13.59 -10.21
C ASN A 62 -9.81 -15.13 -10.10
N SER A 63 -9.03 -15.68 -9.19
CA SER A 63 -8.82 -17.14 -9.11
C SER A 63 -10.10 -17.90 -8.75
N ALA A 64 -10.94 -17.33 -7.88
CA ALA A 64 -12.23 -17.90 -7.49
C ALA A 64 -13.42 -17.34 -8.29
N GLN A 65 -13.17 -16.42 -9.24
CA GLN A 65 -14.21 -15.75 -10.04
C GLN A 65 -15.29 -15.10 -9.16
N ILE A 66 -14.85 -14.43 -8.08
CA ILE A 66 -15.73 -13.76 -7.12
C ILE A 66 -16.40 -12.58 -7.83
N PRO A 67 -17.75 -12.49 -7.87
CA PRO A 67 -18.44 -11.34 -8.41
C PRO A 67 -18.04 -10.05 -7.67
N ILE A 68 -17.91 -8.93 -8.40
CA ILE A 68 -17.51 -7.64 -7.82
C ILE A 68 -18.31 -7.27 -6.56
N PRO A 69 -19.67 -7.31 -6.55
CA PRO A 69 -20.43 -6.91 -5.37
C PRO A 69 -20.17 -7.78 -4.14
N GLU A 70 -19.78 -9.05 -4.34
CA GLU A 70 -19.43 -9.94 -3.24
C GLU A 70 -18.01 -9.68 -2.74
N TYR A 71 -17.09 -9.33 -3.63
CA TYR A 71 -15.73 -8.95 -3.25
C TYR A 71 -15.71 -7.63 -2.47
N GLU A 72 -16.55 -6.67 -2.84
CA GLU A 72 -16.68 -5.37 -2.14
C GLU A 72 -17.12 -5.54 -0.66
N GLU A 73 -17.80 -6.64 -0.31
CA GLU A 73 -18.09 -6.98 1.10
C GLU A 73 -16.81 -7.32 1.90
N PHE A 74 -15.74 -7.79 1.26
CA PHE A 74 -14.45 -7.92 1.93
C PHE A 74 -13.80 -6.57 2.17
N ALA A 75 -13.96 -5.62 1.25
CA ALA A 75 -13.46 -4.26 1.41
C ALA A 75 -14.16 -3.53 2.57
N SER A 76 -15.49 -3.65 2.68
CA SER A 76 -16.25 -3.06 3.81
C SER A 76 -15.84 -3.66 5.17
N ARG A 77 -15.42 -4.93 5.19
CA ARG A 77 -14.93 -5.66 6.37
C ARG A 77 -13.45 -5.45 6.67
N PHE A 78 -12.69 -4.80 5.79
CA PHE A 78 -11.27 -4.56 5.97
C PHE A 78 -11.04 -3.50 7.05
N ASN A 79 -11.07 -3.91 8.32
CA ASN A 79 -10.96 -3.04 9.49
C ASN A 79 -9.79 -3.49 10.40
N PRO A 80 -8.54 -3.12 10.07
CA PRO A 80 -7.36 -3.60 10.77
C PRO A 80 -7.09 -2.84 12.07
N VAL A 81 -7.93 -3.04 13.09
CA VAL A 81 -7.87 -2.32 14.38
C VAL A 81 -6.56 -2.48 15.17
N GLN A 82 -5.73 -3.48 14.82
CA GLN A 82 -4.42 -3.71 15.43
C GLN A 82 -3.26 -3.10 14.62
N PHE A 83 -3.54 -2.41 13.52
CA PHE A 83 -2.52 -1.74 12.73
C PHE A 83 -1.86 -0.60 13.50
N ASP A 84 -0.54 -0.63 13.52
CA ASP A 84 0.36 0.34 14.13
C ASP A 84 1.53 0.59 13.16
N ALA A 85 1.59 1.79 12.59
CA ALA A 85 2.63 2.19 11.64
C ALA A 85 4.02 2.25 12.30
N ASP A 86 4.11 2.76 13.53
CA ASP A 86 5.37 2.85 14.28
C ASP A 86 5.93 1.46 14.56
N GLU A 87 5.08 0.48 14.86
CA GLU A 87 5.50 -0.90 15.04
C GLU A 87 6.07 -1.48 13.74
N TRP A 88 5.39 -1.28 12.61
CA TRP A 88 5.84 -1.79 11.31
C TRP A 88 7.17 -1.17 10.86
N VAL A 89 7.31 0.15 10.98
CA VAL A 89 8.55 0.87 10.67
C VAL A 89 9.69 0.40 11.59
N ARG A 90 9.41 0.21 12.88
CA ARG A 90 10.39 -0.30 13.84
C ARG A 90 10.85 -1.71 13.48
N ILE A 91 9.95 -2.62 13.12
CA ILE A 91 10.30 -3.98 12.67
C ILE A 91 11.22 -3.92 11.43
N ALA A 92 10.88 -3.08 10.44
CA ALA A 92 11.71 -2.92 9.25
C ALA A 92 13.10 -2.38 9.60
N ASN A 93 13.17 -1.34 10.42
CA ASN A 93 14.41 -0.71 10.85
C ASN A 93 15.29 -1.68 11.67
N ASP A 94 14.71 -2.42 12.62
CA ASP A 94 15.42 -3.39 13.46
C ASP A 94 15.97 -4.57 12.63
N ALA A 95 15.29 -4.93 11.54
CA ALA A 95 15.78 -5.90 10.56
C ALA A 95 16.90 -5.33 9.65
N GLY A 96 17.17 -4.02 9.72
CA GLY A 96 18.18 -3.33 8.91
C GLY A 96 17.70 -2.89 7.52
N MET A 97 16.40 -2.94 7.25
CA MET A 97 15.80 -2.48 5.99
C MET A 97 15.91 -0.97 5.84
N LYS A 98 16.03 -0.49 4.60
CA LYS A 98 16.28 0.93 4.27
C LYS A 98 15.12 1.61 3.57
N TYR A 99 14.10 0.84 3.20
CA TYR A 99 12.88 1.34 2.59
C TYR A 99 11.74 0.35 2.82
N ILE A 100 10.51 0.85 2.76
CA ILE A 100 9.28 0.06 2.74
C ILE A 100 8.56 0.39 1.43
N ILE A 101 8.07 -0.62 0.74
CA ILE A 101 7.11 -0.50 -0.35
C ILE A 101 5.82 -1.16 0.09
N ILE A 102 4.71 -0.46 -0.07
CA ILE A 102 3.38 -0.99 0.20
C ILE A 102 2.49 -0.78 -1.01
N THR A 103 1.59 -1.74 -1.25
CA THR A 103 0.54 -1.59 -2.26
C THR A 103 -0.42 -0.48 -1.85
N SER A 104 -0.26 0.73 -2.42
CA SER A 104 -1.25 1.80 -2.24
C SER A 104 -2.62 1.36 -2.78
N LYS A 105 -2.61 0.76 -3.97
CA LYS A 105 -3.72 0.10 -4.64
C LYS A 105 -3.22 -1.17 -5.32
N HIS A 106 -3.95 -2.28 -5.18
CA HIS A 106 -3.65 -3.50 -5.93
C HIS A 106 -4.58 -3.65 -7.14
N HIS A 107 -4.59 -4.83 -7.79
CA HIS A 107 -5.44 -5.10 -8.96
C HIS A 107 -6.94 -5.13 -8.64
N ASP A 108 -7.32 -5.32 -7.38
CA ASP A 108 -8.70 -5.27 -6.92
C ASP A 108 -9.25 -3.83 -6.85
N GLY A 109 -8.39 -2.83 -6.97
CA GLY A 109 -8.76 -1.43 -7.11
C GLY A 109 -8.96 -0.68 -5.80
N PHE A 110 -8.85 -1.34 -4.64
CA PHE A 110 -9.09 -0.71 -3.35
C PHE A 110 -7.90 0.15 -2.91
N GLY A 111 -8.15 1.42 -2.58
CA GLY A 111 -7.12 2.31 -2.03
C GLY A 111 -6.96 2.19 -0.53
N ILE A 112 -5.72 2.09 -0.03
CA ILE A 112 -5.44 2.14 1.42
C ILE A 112 -5.09 3.56 1.94
N TRP A 113 -5.53 4.59 1.22
CA TRP A 113 -5.35 6.01 1.54
C TRP A 113 -6.66 6.78 1.27
N ASP A 114 -6.75 8.03 1.72
CA ASP A 114 -7.89 8.93 1.42
C ASP A 114 -7.83 9.43 -0.03
N SER A 115 -8.60 8.82 -0.94
CA SER A 115 -8.50 9.09 -2.38
C SER A 115 -9.45 10.20 -2.83
N GLU A 116 -8.89 11.29 -3.37
CA GLU A 116 -9.69 12.41 -3.90
C GLU A 116 -10.52 12.08 -5.16
N VAL A 117 -10.33 10.89 -5.75
CA VAL A 117 -10.89 10.54 -7.08
C VAL A 117 -11.74 9.27 -7.10
N SER A 118 -11.87 8.57 -5.97
CA SER A 118 -12.68 7.34 -5.90
C SER A 118 -13.02 6.98 -4.46
N ASP A 119 -14.30 6.79 -4.18
CA ASP A 119 -14.82 6.36 -2.87
C ASP A 119 -14.53 4.87 -2.52
N TYR A 120 -13.82 4.15 -3.40
CA TYR A 120 -13.44 2.75 -3.18
C TYR A 120 -12.07 2.69 -2.49
N ASP A 121 -12.04 3.24 -1.29
CA ASP A 121 -10.85 3.32 -0.44
C ASP A 121 -11.17 3.06 1.04
N ILE A 122 -10.13 3.08 1.87
CA ILE A 122 -10.23 2.75 3.29
C ILE A 122 -10.97 3.79 4.14
N MET A 123 -11.01 5.05 3.70
CA MET A 123 -11.67 6.11 4.44
C MET A 123 -13.18 6.11 4.18
N ASP A 124 -13.60 5.75 2.97
CA ASP A 124 -15.00 5.79 2.54
C ASP A 124 -15.71 4.43 2.60
N THR A 125 -15.05 3.33 2.22
CA THR A 125 -15.68 2.01 2.15
C THR A 125 -15.58 1.23 3.47
N SER A 126 -14.51 1.42 4.23
CA SER A 126 -14.26 0.70 5.49
C SER A 126 -14.65 1.54 6.72
N SER A 127 -14.95 0.84 7.82
CA SER A 127 -15.15 1.46 9.14
C SER A 127 -13.85 1.80 9.88
N PHE A 128 -12.67 1.57 9.27
CA PHE A 128 -11.39 1.79 9.92
C PHE A 128 -11.10 3.28 10.20
N GLY A 129 -11.43 4.18 9.27
CA GLY A 129 -11.38 5.63 9.44
C GLY A 129 -9.97 6.21 9.64
N ARG A 130 -8.94 5.53 9.15
CA ARG A 130 -7.52 5.91 9.25
C ARG A 130 -6.83 5.71 7.89
N ASP A 131 -6.04 6.70 7.48
CA ASP A 131 -5.25 6.64 6.25
C ASP A 131 -3.92 5.91 6.52
N ILE A 132 -3.81 4.68 6.00
CA ILE A 132 -2.65 3.81 6.25
C ILE A 132 -1.38 4.39 5.62
N LEU A 133 -1.46 4.94 4.40
CA LEU A 133 -0.27 5.47 3.72
C LEU A 133 0.25 6.72 4.41
N ARG A 134 -0.65 7.59 4.89
CA ARG A 134 -0.26 8.75 5.67
C ARG A 134 0.44 8.34 6.95
N GLU A 135 -0.14 7.41 7.71
CA GLU A 135 0.46 6.94 8.97
C GLU A 135 1.83 6.28 8.75
N LEU A 136 2.00 5.47 7.70
CA LEU A 136 3.31 4.88 7.36
C LEU A 136 4.33 5.91 6.86
N THR A 137 3.88 7.03 6.31
CA THR A 137 4.77 8.12 5.86
C THR A 137 5.24 8.98 7.04
N ASP A 138 4.39 9.14 8.06
CA ASP A 138 4.67 9.96 9.24
C ASP A 138 5.52 9.23 10.31
N ALA A 139 5.52 7.90 10.31
CA ALA A 139 6.25 7.01 11.24
C ALA A 139 7.75 6.86 10.91
#